data_AF-A0A7R9TH15-F1
#
_entry.id   AF-A0A7R9TH15-F1
#
_cell.length_a   1.000
_cell.length_b   1.000
_cell.length_c   1.000
_cell.angle_alpha   90.00
_cell.angle_beta   90.00
_cell.angle_gamma   90.00
#
_symmetry.space_group_name_H-M   'P 1'
#
loop_
_entity.id
_entity.type
_entity.pdbx_description
1 polymer ?
#
loop_
_entity_poly.entity_id
_entity_poly.type
_entity_poly.pdbx_seq_one_letter_code
_entity_poly.pdbx_strand_id
1 'polypeptide(L)'
;CGHAAATDELARRVLELAEKGGAEEGGGAEHKRQRKLCSAYAIALDCGAHRDLDASEAASVAARLCGEYAAAVVKEADVDAREHIPADGLLVSAANALFSAAGKMTSPAREGTVLLAIAVLERGCARSSHHADMRFALMSAYLALGCPTRAHAHAKPLDLKNIQMDTLSHHLLPALDTLGSRAVARSMRRAVEKLHDDHESGDAGDMYVLALRSKAFSKASEMVAFKQRLAASHQLADVRADKALEEALVACVTAGVEAAPAGAGVDGDATEQDIAVAASGLDTLRANEDMCLRPFWDPLPGACALCGAGAVEGLGGRQNDLPAREEAAWRSRVEQKRLLALVARAAAAAPASAPQALALAESHARAADIAAGGSGNQLRREAGAVTCAAANAWAAVAAGESDAIEKLSKLTTAVAVAAAGVETALREHATVYTCGALERAGWLANDGARWAAVLLRQARRTLNARDGADADASVRAALCECAEAVTAHLNDVVDKLGRDADALAAALVSEARIVGSSVLPPTWESDLVAIATKVAEDQVAAANAIADSLAESATWSRGAALSFD
;
A
#
# COMPACT_ATOMS: atom_id res chain seq x y z
N CYS A 1 14.09 -2.43 32.45
CA CYS A 1 14.31 -1.04 32.93
C CYS A 1 15.77 -0.58 32.81
N GLY A 2 16.78 -1.39 33.19
CA GLY A 2 18.18 -0.94 33.12
C GLY A 2 18.80 -0.77 31.71
N HIS A 3 18.31 -1.49 30.70
CA HIS A 3 18.87 -1.43 29.34
C HIS A 3 18.46 -0.15 28.58
N ALA A 4 17.19 0.27 28.66
CA ALA A 4 16.70 1.49 28.03
C ALA A 4 17.35 2.76 28.61
N ALA A 5 17.47 2.84 29.93
CA ALA A 5 18.16 3.97 30.57
C ALA A 5 19.65 4.06 30.19
N ALA A 6 20.30 2.93 29.90
CA ALA A 6 21.68 2.89 29.45
C ALA A 6 21.85 3.29 27.97
N THR A 7 20.88 2.96 27.10
CA THR A 7 20.87 3.38 25.69
C THR A 7 20.61 4.88 25.56
N ASP A 8 19.73 5.44 26.40
CA ASP A 8 19.43 6.88 26.40
C ASP A 8 20.62 7.71 26.91
N GLU A 9 21.29 7.23 27.97
CA GLU A 9 22.53 7.81 28.48
C GLU A 9 23.64 7.81 27.42
N LEU A 10 23.80 6.69 26.70
CA LEU A 10 24.76 6.58 25.61
C LEU A 10 24.45 7.57 24.49
N ALA A 11 23.21 7.63 24.03
CA ALA A 11 22.80 8.54 22.96
C ALA A 11 23.07 10.01 23.32
N ARG A 12 22.69 10.42 24.52
CA ARG A 12 22.93 11.79 25.00
C ARG A 12 24.42 12.10 25.08
N ARG A 13 25.22 11.19 25.62
CA ARG A 13 26.67 11.37 25.76
C ARG A 13 27.39 11.43 24.41
N VAL A 14 26.94 10.64 23.43
CA VAL A 14 27.46 10.67 22.06
C VAL A 14 27.15 12.01 21.38
N LEU A 15 25.92 12.52 21.52
CA LEU A 15 25.54 13.84 20.99
C LEU A 15 26.33 14.97 21.65
N GLU A 16 26.45 14.97 22.98
CA GLU A 16 27.25 15.96 23.70
C GLU A 16 28.72 15.98 23.26
N LEU A 17 29.33 14.80 23.05
CA LEU A 17 30.72 14.70 22.60
C LEU A 17 30.90 15.20 21.16
N ALA A 18 29.93 14.95 20.29
CA ALA A 18 29.96 15.44 18.92
C ALA A 18 29.85 16.98 18.87
N GLU A 19 29.03 17.57 19.74
CA GLU A 19 28.86 19.02 19.85
C GLU A 19 30.08 19.70 20.48
N LYS A 20 30.69 19.11 21.51
CA LYS A 20 31.87 19.67 22.20
C LYS A 20 33.15 19.57 21.36
N GLY A 21 33.23 18.66 20.40
CA GLY A 21 34.42 18.40 19.59
C GLY A 21 34.71 19.38 18.44
N GLY A 22 34.06 20.55 18.41
CA GLY A 22 34.01 21.47 17.26
C GLY A 22 35.07 22.58 17.17
N ALA A 23 36.11 22.60 18.02
CA ALA A 23 37.06 23.71 18.09
C ALA A 23 38.40 23.47 17.35
N GLU A 24 38.40 22.75 16.22
CA GLU A 24 39.58 22.62 15.36
C GLU A 24 39.46 23.54 14.14
N GLU A 25 40.35 24.53 14.01
CA GLU A 25 40.35 25.48 12.89
C GLU A 25 41.09 24.90 11.66
N GLY A 26 40.40 24.82 10.51
CA GLY A 26 40.96 24.43 9.22
C GLY A 26 39.94 23.80 8.26
N GLY A 27 40.13 23.91 6.94
CA GLY A 27 39.18 23.42 5.94
C GLY A 27 38.83 21.92 6.03
N GLY A 28 39.77 21.08 6.49
CA GLY A 28 39.53 19.65 6.75
C GLY A 28 38.89 19.34 8.11
N ALA A 29 38.86 20.29 9.04
CA ALA A 29 38.30 20.10 10.38
C ALA A 29 36.77 20.16 10.37
N GLU A 30 36.19 21.04 9.53
CA GLU A 30 34.74 21.17 9.38
C GLU A 30 34.10 19.91 8.77
N HIS A 31 34.70 19.34 7.73
CA HIS A 31 34.26 18.08 7.12
C HIS A 31 34.28 16.92 8.12
N LYS A 32 35.29 16.88 8.98
CA LYS A 32 35.39 15.93 10.09
C LYS A 32 34.32 16.18 11.14
N ARG A 33 34.04 17.45 11.47
CA ARG A 33 32.96 17.83 12.40
C ARG A 33 31.60 17.36 11.87
N GLN A 34 31.28 17.61 10.61
CA GLN A 34 30.02 17.16 10.00
C GLN A 34 29.89 15.65 10.02
N ARG A 35 30.93 14.90 9.63
CA ARG A 35 30.92 13.43 9.71
C ARG A 35 30.70 12.92 11.13
N LYS A 36 31.35 13.53 12.13
CA LYS A 36 31.16 13.21 13.55
C LYS A 36 29.72 13.46 13.97
N LEU A 37 29.15 14.60 13.57
CA LEU A 37 27.78 14.97 13.89
C LEU A 37 26.79 13.99 13.25
N CYS A 38 26.89 13.71 11.95
CA CYS A 38 26.07 12.71 11.28
C CYS A 38 26.16 11.33 11.97
N SER A 39 27.37 10.88 12.28
CA SER A 39 27.58 9.59 12.96
C SER A 39 26.94 9.59 14.35
N ALA A 40 27.06 10.69 15.10
CA ALA A 40 26.49 10.81 16.44
C ALA A 40 24.96 10.77 16.42
N TYR A 41 24.33 11.45 15.45
CA TYR A 41 22.88 11.37 15.26
C TYR A 41 22.42 10.02 14.76
N ALA A 42 23.15 9.37 13.85
CA ALA A 42 22.85 8.01 13.42
C ALA A 42 22.86 7.05 14.62
N ILE A 43 23.91 7.10 15.46
CA ILE A 43 23.99 6.31 16.69
C ILE A 43 22.84 6.66 17.66
N ALA A 44 22.52 7.94 17.84
CA ALA A 44 21.42 8.35 18.70
C ALA A 44 20.06 7.85 18.19
N LEU A 45 19.85 7.82 16.87
CA LEU A 45 18.67 7.23 16.24
C LEU A 45 18.62 5.73 16.49
N ASP A 46 19.74 5.01 16.32
CA ASP A 46 19.85 3.56 16.59
C ASP A 46 19.65 3.22 18.06
N CYS A 47 19.97 4.14 18.97
CA CYS A 47 19.68 4.01 20.40
C CYS A 47 18.22 4.36 20.75
N GLY A 48 17.44 4.94 19.82
CA GLY A 48 16.04 5.28 20.02
C GLY A 48 15.80 6.66 20.64
N ALA A 49 16.78 7.56 20.65
CA ALA A 49 16.67 8.87 21.30
C ALA A 49 15.56 9.76 20.73
N HIS A 50 15.10 9.50 19.51
CA HIS A 50 14.00 10.22 18.87
C HIS A 50 12.62 9.81 19.40
N ARG A 51 12.51 8.68 20.14
CA ARG A 51 11.23 8.13 20.56
C ARG A 51 10.54 8.91 21.66
N ASP A 52 11.28 9.63 22.48
CA ASP A 52 10.68 10.39 23.58
C ASP A 52 10.49 11.86 23.23
N LEU A 53 10.98 12.30 22.06
CA LEU A 53 10.83 13.67 21.60
C LEU A 53 9.35 14.03 21.44
N ASP A 54 8.94 15.12 22.09
CA ASP A 54 7.67 15.76 21.78
C ASP A 54 7.74 16.53 20.44
N ALA A 55 6.61 17.09 20.03
CA ALA A 55 6.51 17.83 18.77
C ALA A 55 7.49 19.03 18.70
N SER A 56 7.62 19.77 19.80
CA SER A 56 8.45 20.97 19.90
C SER A 56 9.93 20.61 19.93
N GLU A 57 10.29 19.55 20.64
CA GLU A 57 11.64 19.01 20.70
C GLU A 57 12.08 18.45 19.35
N ALA A 58 11.23 17.65 18.68
CA ALA A 58 11.50 17.15 17.34
C ALA A 58 11.67 18.28 16.33
N ALA A 59 10.81 19.31 16.39
CA ALA A 59 10.92 20.52 15.58
C ALA A 59 12.24 21.25 15.83
N SER A 60 12.64 21.43 17.10
CA SER A 60 13.91 22.07 17.47
C SER A 60 15.14 21.28 16.98
N VAL A 61 15.12 19.96 17.12
CA VAL A 61 16.17 19.07 16.59
C VAL A 61 16.26 19.19 15.07
N ALA A 62 15.12 19.12 14.37
CA ALA A 62 15.07 19.26 12.92
C ALA A 62 15.56 20.63 12.46
N ALA A 63 15.17 21.72 13.12
CA ALA A 63 15.60 23.09 12.82
C ALA A 63 17.12 23.22 12.90
N ARG A 64 17.72 22.69 13.97
CA ARG A 64 19.16 22.71 14.19
C ARG A 64 19.90 21.94 13.11
N LEU A 65 19.45 20.72 12.80
CA LEU A 65 20.05 19.87 11.77
C LEU A 65 19.94 20.48 10.37
N CYS A 66 18.79 21.09 10.03
CA CYS A 66 18.61 21.81 8.78
C CYS A 66 19.51 23.04 8.68
N GLY A 67 19.72 23.75 9.79
CA GLY A 67 20.65 24.88 9.87
C GLY A 67 22.11 24.46 9.62
N GLU A 68 22.56 23.38 10.25
CA GLU A 68 23.89 22.80 10.03
C GLU A 68 24.08 22.34 8.57
N TYR A 69 23.07 21.69 7.99
CA TYR A 69 23.08 21.31 6.58
C TYR A 69 23.14 22.53 5.65
N ALA A 70 22.32 23.57 5.90
CA ALA A 70 22.32 24.77 5.08
C ALA A 70 23.70 25.47 5.08
N ALA A 71 24.39 25.50 6.22
CA ALA A 71 25.74 26.02 6.32
C ALA A 71 26.78 25.15 5.59
N ALA A 72 26.62 23.84 5.60
CA ALA A 72 27.48 22.90 4.87
C ALA A 72 27.34 23.05 3.35
N VAL A 73 26.10 23.13 2.86
CA VAL A 73 25.77 23.21 1.43
C VAL A 73 26.40 24.42 0.74
N VAL A 74 26.52 25.57 1.41
CA VAL A 74 27.15 26.76 0.83
C VAL A 74 28.63 26.53 0.54
N LYS A 75 29.31 25.73 1.37
CA LYS A 75 30.75 25.46 1.27
C LYS A 75 31.07 24.38 0.24
N GLU A 76 30.11 23.49 -0.02
CA GLU A 76 30.25 22.34 -0.92
C GLU A 76 29.42 22.52 -2.19
N ALA A 77 29.39 23.73 -2.75
CA ALA A 77 28.56 24.08 -3.90
C ALA A 77 29.01 23.42 -5.21
N ASP A 78 30.29 23.08 -5.33
CA ASP A 78 30.90 22.52 -6.56
C ASP A 78 30.89 20.97 -6.61
N VAL A 79 30.29 20.30 -5.62
CA VAL A 79 30.20 18.83 -5.57
C VAL A 79 29.18 18.34 -6.59
N ASP A 80 29.52 17.27 -7.32
CA ASP A 80 28.62 16.65 -8.30
C ASP A 80 27.34 16.13 -7.64
N ALA A 81 26.19 16.27 -8.30
CA ALA A 81 24.90 15.85 -7.76
C ALA A 81 24.76 14.34 -7.49
N ARG A 82 25.69 13.52 -8.01
CA ARG A 82 25.80 12.08 -7.74
C ARG A 82 26.65 11.77 -6.52
N GLU A 83 27.45 12.71 -6.04
CA GLU A 83 28.27 12.55 -4.85
C GLU A 83 27.50 12.98 -3.60
N HIS A 84 27.55 12.15 -2.55
CA HIS A 84 26.96 12.49 -1.27
C HIS A 84 27.88 13.43 -0.49
N ILE A 85 27.32 14.51 0.01
CA ILE A 85 28.02 15.36 0.96
C ILE A 85 27.86 14.75 2.36
N PRO A 86 28.85 14.88 3.26
CA PRO A 86 28.73 14.32 4.60
C PRO A 86 27.47 14.78 5.33
N ALA A 87 27.05 16.04 5.11
CA ALA A 87 25.89 16.63 5.75
C ALA A 87 24.54 16.05 5.31
N ASP A 88 24.47 15.28 4.21
CA ASP A 88 23.21 14.68 3.73
C ASP A 88 22.54 13.82 4.81
N GLY A 89 23.33 13.08 5.59
CA GLY A 89 22.82 12.27 6.70
C GLY A 89 22.07 13.07 7.77
N LEU A 90 22.34 14.37 7.91
CA LEU A 90 21.65 15.24 8.87
C LEU A 90 20.17 15.42 8.53
N LEU A 91 19.84 15.50 7.23
CA LEU A 91 18.46 15.65 6.79
C LEU A 91 17.65 14.36 7.03
N VAL A 92 18.29 13.19 6.85
CA VAL A 92 17.68 11.90 7.19
C VAL A 92 17.39 11.86 8.70
N SER A 93 18.33 12.31 9.54
CA SER A 93 18.11 12.37 10.99
C SER A 93 17.03 13.38 11.40
N ALA A 94 16.99 14.55 10.76
CA ALA A 94 15.96 15.56 10.98
C ALA A 94 14.57 15.03 10.63
N ALA A 95 14.45 14.37 9.47
CA ALA A 95 13.20 13.77 9.03
C ALA A 95 12.74 12.66 9.98
N ASN A 96 13.63 11.76 10.42
CA ASN A 96 13.29 10.70 11.38
C ASN A 96 12.78 11.25 12.73
N ALA A 97 13.34 12.36 13.24
CA ALA A 97 12.81 13.01 14.43
C ALA A 97 11.37 13.50 14.23
N LEU A 98 11.09 14.13 13.09
CA LEU A 98 9.74 14.59 12.73
C LEU A 98 8.77 13.42 12.53
N PHE A 99 9.20 12.34 11.88
CA PHE A 99 8.38 11.14 11.70
C PHE A 99 8.02 10.48 13.04
N SER A 100 8.97 10.41 13.97
CA SER A 100 8.74 9.92 15.34
C SER A 100 7.68 10.75 16.08
N ALA A 101 7.76 12.07 15.99
CA ALA A 101 6.76 12.96 16.58
C ALA A 101 5.39 12.78 15.91
N ALA A 102 5.36 12.71 14.58
CA ALA A 102 4.14 12.51 13.80
C ALA A 102 3.43 11.19 14.14
N GLY A 103 4.18 10.13 14.44
CA GLY A 103 3.64 8.83 14.87
C GLY A 103 2.79 8.86 16.14
N LYS A 104 2.98 9.88 16.98
CA LYS A 104 2.25 10.06 18.25
C LYS A 104 1.08 11.03 18.13
N MET A 105 0.94 11.70 16.99
CA MET A 105 -0.06 12.73 16.77
C MET A 105 -1.32 12.15 16.14
N THR A 106 -2.44 12.80 16.39
CA THR A 106 -3.65 12.63 15.60
C THR A 106 -3.62 13.58 14.41
N SER A 107 -4.35 13.21 13.36
CA SER A 107 -4.65 14.14 12.27
C SER A 107 -5.46 15.33 12.79
N PRO A 108 -5.28 16.56 12.27
CA PRO A 108 -4.48 16.93 11.08
C PRO A 108 -3.00 17.31 11.36
N ALA A 109 -2.61 17.43 12.63
CA ALA A 109 -1.23 17.80 13.02
C ALA A 109 -0.18 16.77 12.55
N ARG A 110 -0.55 15.49 12.53
CA ARG A 110 0.26 14.41 11.95
C ARG A 110 0.65 14.72 10.51
N GLU A 111 -0.32 15.04 9.64
CA GLU A 111 -0.07 15.28 8.22
C GLU A 111 0.79 16.53 8.00
N GLY A 112 0.57 17.60 8.79
CA GLY A 112 1.42 18.80 8.78
C GLY A 112 2.88 18.48 9.16
N THR A 113 3.09 17.62 10.15
CA THR A 113 4.44 17.19 10.57
C THR A 113 5.13 16.31 9.52
N VAL A 114 4.39 15.39 8.90
CA VAL A 114 4.89 14.59 7.77
C VAL A 114 5.26 15.48 6.58
N LEU A 115 4.46 16.51 6.29
CA LEU A 115 4.75 17.49 5.24
C LEU A 115 6.05 18.26 5.50
N LEU A 116 6.32 18.65 6.75
CA LEU A 116 7.61 19.26 7.12
C LEU A 116 8.77 18.30 6.86
N ALA A 117 8.63 17.02 7.24
CA ALA A 117 9.67 16.01 6.99
C ALA A 117 9.90 15.81 5.48
N ILE A 118 8.82 15.80 4.67
CA ILE A 118 8.92 15.77 3.21
C ILE A 118 9.67 17.00 2.69
N ALA A 119 9.37 18.21 3.20
CA ALA A 119 10.07 19.42 2.77
C ALA A 119 11.57 19.39 3.06
N VAL A 120 11.97 18.86 4.22
CA VAL A 120 13.37 18.63 4.59
C VAL A 120 14.04 17.66 3.61
N LEU A 121 13.40 16.53 3.31
CA LEU A 121 13.96 15.50 2.44
C LEU A 121 13.99 15.90 0.95
N GLU A 122 12.96 16.58 0.46
CA GLU A 122 12.91 17.12 -0.92
C GLU A 122 14.05 18.12 -1.13
N ARG A 123 14.37 18.93 -0.12
CA ARG A 123 15.51 19.84 -0.18
C ARG A 123 16.84 19.09 -0.29
N GLY A 124 16.98 17.98 0.43
CA GLY A 124 18.13 17.08 0.30
C GLY A 124 18.21 16.45 -1.09
N CYS A 125 17.10 15.91 -1.60
CA CYS A 125 17.04 15.26 -2.91
C CYS A 125 17.21 16.24 -4.09
N ALA A 126 16.84 17.50 -3.95
CA ALA A 126 17.10 18.53 -4.95
C ALA A 126 18.61 18.77 -5.15
N ARG A 127 19.41 18.51 -4.13
CA ARG A 127 20.88 18.59 -4.15
C ARG A 127 21.51 17.24 -4.50
N SER A 128 21.24 16.24 -3.68
CA SER A 128 21.80 14.88 -3.78
C SER A 128 20.77 13.94 -4.39
N SER A 129 20.59 14.07 -5.69
CA SER A 129 19.47 13.44 -6.40
C SER A 129 19.53 11.91 -6.44
N HIS A 130 20.61 11.28 -6.02
CA HIS A 130 20.73 9.81 -5.96
C HIS A 130 20.82 9.25 -4.53
N HIS A 131 20.52 10.05 -3.50
CA HIS A 131 20.56 9.57 -2.11
C HIS A 131 19.42 8.57 -1.82
N ALA A 132 19.76 7.29 -1.74
CA ALA A 132 18.78 6.20 -1.62
C ALA A 132 17.90 6.34 -0.37
N ASP A 133 18.48 6.57 0.81
CA ASP A 133 17.71 6.61 2.06
C ASP A 133 16.67 7.74 2.06
N MET A 134 17.03 8.94 1.57
CA MET A 134 16.09 10.04 1.43
C MET A 134 14.96 9.70 0.46
N ARG A 135 15.27 9.03 -0.65
CA ARG A 135 14.26 8.62 -1.64
C ARG A 135 13.30 7.58 -1.08
N PHE A 136 13.79 6.55 -0.38
CA PHE A 136 12.91 5.59 0.28
C PHE A 136 12.06 6.24 1.36
N ALA A 137 12.64 7.14 2.18
CA ALA A 137 11.88 7.91 3.16
C ALA A 137 10.81 8.80 2.50
N LEU A 138 11.12 9.48 1.39
CA LEU A 138 10.17 10.28 0.62
C LEU A 138 9.06 9.42 0.01
N MET A 139 9.41 8.30 -0.62
CA MET A 139 8.45 7.36 -1.20
C MET A 139 7.41 6.96 -0.16
N SER A 140 7.86 6.51 1.00
CA SER A 140 6.96 6.10 2.07
C SER A 140 6.21 7.28 2.71
N ALA A 141 6.78 8.48 2.72
CA ALA A 141 6.14 9.64 3.36
C ALA A 141 5.02 10.18 2.48
N TYR A 142 5.26 10.21 1.16
CA TYR A 142 4.24 10.49 0.17
C TYR A 142 3.11 9.47 0.20
N LEU A 143 3.44 8.17 0.27
CA LEU A 143 2.41 7.15 0.44
C LEU A 143 1.64 7.32 1.75
N ALA A 144 2.30 7.68 2.86
CA ALA A 144 1.62 7.96 4.14
C ALA A 144 0.70 9.19 4.10
N LEU A 145 0.83 10.05 3.09
CA LEU A 145 -0.10 11.13 2.76
C LEU A 145 -1.08 10.76 1.63
N GLY A 146 -1.04 9.54 1.08
CA GLY A 146 -1.91 9.15 -0.04
C GLY A 146 -1.52 9.80 -1.37
N CYS A 147 -0.22 10.04 -1.60
CA CYS A 147 0.34 10.61 -2.82
C CYS A 147 1.13 9.55 -3.63
N PRO A 148 0.44 8.60 -4.30
CA PRO A 148 1.10 7.49 -4.98
C PRO A 148 1.93 7.93 -6.20
N THR A 149 1.51 8.96 -6.93
CA THR A 149 2.23 9.41 -8.13
C THR A 149 3.56 10.03 -7.76
N ARG A 150 3.60 10.82 -6.67
CA ARG A 150 4.85 11.40 -6.17
C ARG A 150 5.78 10.37 -5.56
N ALA A 151 5.23 9.41 -4.83
CA ALA A 151 6.02 8.28 -4.36
C ALA A 151 6.69 7.55 -5.53
N HIS A 152 5.94 7.26 -6.60
CA HIS A 152 6.51 6.66 -7.80
C HIS A 152 7.54 7.55 -8.50
N ALA A 153 7.35 8.88 -8.52
CA ALA A 153 8.31 9.82 -9.09
C ALA A 153 9.68 9.74 -8.40
N HIS A 154 9.71 9.49 -7.09
CA HIS A 154 10.95 9.31 -6.34
C HIS A 154 11.62 7.95 -6.53
N ALA A 155 10.87 6.95 -6.97
CA ALA A 155 11.38 5.64 -7.33
C ALA A 155 12.16 5.65 -8.65
N LYS A 156 11.78 6.52 -9.60
CA LYS A 156 12.38 6.53 -10.94
C LYS A 156 13.91 6.73 -10.92
N PRO A 157 14.48 7.66 -10.13
CA PRO A 157 15.93 7.86 -10.11
C PRO A 157 16.70 6.80 -9.32
N LEU A 158 16.01 5.93 -8.57
CA LEU A 158 16.62 4.71 -8.01
C LEU A 158 16.88 3.64 -9.07
N ASP A 159 16.18 3.73 -10.22
CA ASP A 159 16.37 2.86 -11.38
C ASP A 159 16.38 1.37 -11.01
N LEU A 160 15.37 0.97 -10.23
CA LEU A 160 15.25 -0.41 -9.72
C LEU A 160 15.22 -1.40 -10.88
N LYS A 161 16.17 -2.34 -10.88
CA LYS A 161 16.39 -3.31 -11.97
C LYS A 161 16.64 -4.71 -11.45
N ASN A 162 16.28 -5.69 -12.27
CA ASN A 162 16.54 -7.11 -12.05
C ASN A 162 16.12 -7.52 -10.64
N ILE A 163 17.02 -8.16 -9.87
CA ILE A 163 16.75 -8.65 -8.51
C ILE A 163 16.17 -7.59 -7.55
N GLN A 164 16.47 -6.31 -7.78
CA GLN A 164 15.92 -5.22 -6.98
C GLN A 164 14.39 -5.11 -7.11
N MET A 165 13.81 -5.57 -8.23
CA MET A 165 12.36 -5.62 -8.40
C MET A 165 11.72 -6.64 -7.45
N ASP A 166 12.39 -7.76 -7.15
CA ASP A 166 11.89 -8.75 -6.19
C ASP A 166 12.05 -8.28 -4.74
N THR A 167 13.15 -7.56 -4.46
CA THR A 167 13.50 -7.18 -3.08
C THR A 167 12.93 -5.82 -2.66
N LEU A 168 12.77 -4.84 -3.56
CA LEU A 168 12.47 -3.43 -3.22
C LEU A 168 11.10 -2.94 -3.72
N SER A 169 10.42 -3.66 -4.60
CA SER A 169 9.10 -3.22 -5.10
C SER A 169 8.03 -3.12 -4.00
N HIS A 170 8.20 -3.85 -2.90
CA HIS A 170 7.30 -3.85 -1.76
C HIS A 170 7.12 -2.45 -1.12
N HIS A 171 8.06 -1.52 -1.30
CA HIS A 171 7.95 -0.14 -0.82
C HIS A 171 6.88 0.70 -1.53
N LEU A 172 6.40 0.25 -2.71
CA LEU A 172 5.39 0.97 -3.49
C LEU A 172 4.19 0.11 -3.83
N LEU A 173 4.45 -1.10 -4.33
CA LEU A 173 3.44 -1.87 -5.05
C LEU A 173 2.15 -2.09 -4.25
N PRO A 174 2.18 -2.45 -2.94
CA PRO A 174 0.97 -2.66 -2.16
C PRO A 174 0.07 -1.41 -2.07
N ALA A 175 0.67 -0.23 -2.00
CA ALA A 175 -0.04 1.03 -1.82
C ALA A 175 -0.57 1.61 -3.15
N LEU A 176 0.08 1.30 -4.27
CA LEU A 176 -0.33 1.82 -5.58
C LEU A 176 -1.72 1.32 -5.99
N ASP A 177 -2.09 0.09 -5.61
CA ASP A 177 -3.41 -0.48 -5.95
C ASP A 177 -4.54 0.15 -5.13
N THR A 178 -4.31 0.34 -3.83
CA THR A 178 -5.30 0.93 -2.91
C THR A 178 -5.46 2.43 -3.14
N LEU A 179 -4.42 3.13 -3.58
CA LEU A 179 -4.46 4.58 -3.84
C LEU A 179 -4.84 4.93 -5.30
N GLY A 180 -5.46 4.01 -6.04
CA GLY A 180 -5.97 4.29 -7.39
C GLY A 180 -4.93 4.39 -8.50
N SER A 181 -3.64 4.11 -8.23
CA SER A 181 -2.54 4.18 -9.20
C SER A 181 -2.31 2.89 -9.98
N ARG A 182 -3.39 2.27 -10.47
CA ARG A 182 -3.37 0.94 -11.13
C ARG A 182 -2.46 0.87 -12.36
N ALA A 183 -2.35 1.94 -13.15
CA ALA A 183 -1.48 1.93 -14.34
C ALA A 183 0.00 1.79 -13.97
N VAL A 184 0.43 2.48 -12.91
CA VAL A 184 1.79 2.39 -12.38
C VAL A 184 2.02 1.01 -11.75
N ALA A 185 1.07 0.52 -10.95
CA ALA A 185 1.13 -0.81 -10.36
C ALA A 185 1.32 -1.89 -11.43
N ARG A 186 0.52 -1.87 -12.51
CA ARG A 186 0.66 -2.81 -13.63
C ARG A 186 2.02 -2.76 -14.32
N SER A 187 2.60 -1.57 -14.49
CA SER A 187 3.94 -1.43 -15.05
C SER A 187 5.01 -2.09 -14.16
N MET A 188 4.94 -1.84 -12.86
CA MET A 188 5.87 -2.44 -11.89
C MET A 188 5.69 -3.96 -11.79
N ARG A 189 4.44 -4.45 -11.77
CA ARG A 189 4.13 -5.89 -11.82
C ARG A 189 4.77 -6.57 -13.02
N ARG A 190 4.64 -6.00 -14.22
CA ARG A 190 5.28 -6.54 -15.44
C ARG A 190 6.80 -6.60 -15.33
N ALA A 191 7.42 -5.62 -14.67
CA ALA A 191 8.87 -5.63 -14.44
C ALA A 191 9.29 -6.74 -13.46
N VAL A 192 8.49 -7.03 -12.43
CA VAL A 192 8.70 -8.18 -11.54
C VAL A 192 8.52 -9.50 -12.30
N GLU A 193 7.44 -9.66 -13.07
CA GLU A 193 7.23 -10.87 -13.88
C GLU A 193 8.39 -11.11 -14.84
N LYS A 194 8.80 -10.06 -15.56
CA LYS A 194 9.88 -10.13 -16.53
C LYS A 194 11.19 -10.60 -15.90
N LEU A 195 11.55 -10.10 -14.71
CA LEU A 195 12.73 -10.59 -13.98
C LEU A 195 12.67 -12.12 -13.81
N HIS A 196 11.54 -12.63 -13.32
CA HIS A 196 11.41 -14.05 -13.01
C HIS A 196 11.36 -14.90 -14.26
N ASP A 197 10.67 -14.44 -15.30
CA ASP A 197 10.60 -15.12 -16.60
C ASP A 197 11.97 -15.16 -17.30
N ASP A 198 12.72 -14.04 -17.31
CA ASP A 198 14.07 -13.96 -17.87
C ASP A 198 15.04 -14.90 -17.10
N HIS A 199 14.92 -14.94 -15.76
CA HIS A 199 15.71 -15.83 -14.92
C HIS A 199 15.38 -17.32 -15.14
N GLU A 200 14.10 -17.66 -15.24
CA GLU A 200 13.62 -19.03 -15.40
C GLU A 200 13.92 -19.60 -16.80
N SER A 201 13.75 -18.78 -17.84
CA SER A 201 13.80 -19.21 -19.24
C SER A 201 15.20 -19.36 -19.83
N GLY A 202 16.24 -18.76 -19.25
CA GLY A 202 17.60 -18.84 -19.80
C GLY A 202 18.72 -18.63 -18.79
N ASP A 203 18.74 -17.48 -18.11
CA ASP A 203 19.92 -17.02 -17.36
C ASP A 203 20.37 -18.01 -16.27
N ALA A 204 19.43 -18.61 -15.54
CA ALA A 204 19.76 -19.58 -14.49
C ALA A 204 20.41 -20.86 -15.05
N GLY A 205 19.93 -21.34 -16.20
CA GLY A 205 20.43 -22.54 -16.84
C GLY A 205 21.85 -22.35 -17.38
N ASP A 206 22.08 -21.23 -18.08
CA ASP A 206 23.38 -20.92 -18.66
C ASP A 206 24.45 -20.72 -17.58
N MET A 207 24.12 -19.99 -16.51
CA MET A 207 25.02 -19.77 -15.38
C MET A 207 25.35 -21.09 -14.66
N TYR A 208 24.37 -21.97 -14.50
CA TYR A 208 24.58 -23.30 -13.91
C TYR A 208 25.51 -24.17 -14.77
N VAL A 209 25.29 -24.23 -16.08
CA VAL A 209 26.15 -24.96 -17.03
C VAL A 209 27.58 -24.39 -17.02
N LEU A 210 27.72 -23.06 -16.97
CA LEU A 210 29.02 -22.39 -16.88
C LEU A 210 29.76 -22.74 -15.57
N ALA A 211 29.07 -22.79 -14.44
CA ALA A 211 29.64 -23.19 -13.15
C ALA A 211 30.14 -24.64 -13.19
N LEU A 212 29.40 -25.55 -13.82
CA LEU A 212 29.84 -26.94 -13.99
C LEU A 212 31.06 -27.06 -14.92
N ARG A 213 31.05 -26.35 -16.05
CA ARG A 213 32.18 -26.33 -17.00
C ARG A 213 33.46 -25.77 -16.38
N SER A 214 33.34 -24.75 -15.54
CA SER A 214 34.46 -24.15 -14.80
C SER A 214 34.87 -24.93 -13.55
N LYS A 215 34.20 -26.06 -13.24
CA LYS A 215 34.41 -26.88 -12.02
C LYS A 215 34.17 -26.10 -10.71
N ALA A 216 33.36 -25.06 -10.75
CA ALA A 216 32.95 -24.27 -9.59
C ALA A 216 31.70 -24.89 -8.92
N PHE A 217 31.83 -26.11 -8.39
CA PHE A 217 30.69 -26.89 -7.89
C PHE A 217 29.93 -26.22 -6.73
N SER A 218 30.64 -25.49 -5.85
CA SER A 218 29.98 -24.70 -4.79
C SER A 218 29.06 -23.62 -5.36
N LYS A 219 29.45 -22.98 -6.47
CA LYS A 219 28.61 -21.99 -7.16
C LYS A 219 27.42 -22.63 -7.87
N ALA A 220 27.59 -23.83 -8.41
CA ALA A 220 26.47 -24.58 -8.99
C ALA A 220 25.39 -24.89 -7.94
N SER A 221 25.77 -25.28 -6.71
CA SER A 221 24.80 -25.47 -5.62
C SER A 221 24.15 -24.17 -5.15
N GLU A 222 24.91 -23.07 -5.06
CA GLU A 222 24.35 -21.75 -4.73
C GLU A 222 23.33 -21.28 -5.77
N MET A 223 23.59 -21.52 -7.06
CA MET A 223 22.67 -21.17 -8.16
C MET A 223 21.35 -21.96 -8.08
N VAL A 224 21.39 -23.25 -7.75
CA VAL A 224 20.17 -24.05 -7.55
C VAL A 224 19.37 -23.51 -6.37
N ALA A 225 20.02 -23.22 -5.24
CA ALA A 225 19.36 -22.65 -4.07
C ALA A 225 18.76 -21.26 -4.37
N PHE A 226 19.47 -20.43 -5.13
CA PHE A 226 18.98 -19.12 -5.58
C PHE A 226 17.76 -19.24 -6.49
N LYS A 227 17.79 -20.14 -7.48
CA LYS A 227 16.65 -20.43 -8.35
C LYS A 227 15.42 -20.87 -7.54
N GLN A 228 15.60 -21.78 -6.58
CA GLN A 228 14.53 -22.23 -5.71
C GLN A 228 13.95 -21.10 -4.86
N ARG A 229 14.82 -20.21 -4.33
CA ARG A 229 14.40 -19.04 -3.57
C ARG A 229 13.60 -18.04 -4.41
N LEU A 230 14.00 -17.79 -5.66
CA LEU A 230 13.26 -16.92 -6.56
C LEU A 230 11.91 -17.52 -6.97
N ALA A 231 11.87 -18.82 -7.29
CA ALA A 231 10.63 -19.50 -7.62
C ALA A 231 9.60 -19.49 -6.46
N ALA A 232 10.09 -19.44 -5.22
CA ALA A 232 9.29 -19.32 -4.02
C ALA A 232 9.02 -17.86 -3.58
N SER A 233 9.33 -16.86 -4.40
CA SER A 233 9.15 -15.44 -4.03
C SER A 233 7.69 -15.10 -3.70
N HIS A 234 7.47 -14.52 -2.51
CA HIS A 234 6.19 -13.93 -2.12
C HIS A 234 5.78 -12.81 -3.09
N GLN A 235 6.69 -11.90 -3.43
CA GLN A 235 6.44 -10.80 -4.35
C GLN A 235 5.97 -11.32 -5.72
N LEU A 236 6.61 -12.36 -6.26
CA LEU A 236 6.14 -13.00 -7.50
C LEU A 236 4.74 -13.59 -7.36
N ALA A 237 4.46 -14.28 -6.25
CA ALA A 237 3.17 -14.89 -6.00
C ALA A 237 2.04 -13.85 -5.90
N ASP A 238 2.32 -12.70 -5.25
CA ASP A 238 1.39 -11.57 -5.14
C ASP A 238 1.09 -10.96 -6.52
N VAL A 239 2.14 -10.70 -7.31
CA VAL A 239 2.01 -10.17 -8.69
C VAL A 239 1.19 -11.09 -9.60
N ARG A 240 1.45 -12.41 -9.54
CA ARG A 240 0.71 -13.40 -10.34
C ARG A 240 -0.75 -13.52 -9.88
N ALA A 241 -1.01 -13.46 -8.57
CA ALA A 241 -2.37 -13.50 -8.04
C ALA A 241 -3.18 -12.27 -8.50
N ASP A 242 -2.56 -11.10 -8.46
CA ASP A 242 -3.16 -9.85 -8.93
C ASP A 242 -3.47 -9.85 -10.43
N LYS A 243 -2.55 -10.37 -11.25
CA LYS A 243 -2.78 -10.50 -12.70
C LYS A 243 -3.93 -11.46 -12.99
N ALA A 244 -3.94 -12.62 -12.34
CA ALA A 244 -5.03 -13.60 -12.48
C ALA A 244 -6.38 -13.00 -12.07
N LEU A 245 -6.39 -12.17 -11.03
CA LEU A 245 -7.56 -11.42 -10.57
C LEU A 245 -8.02 -10.39 -11.62
N GLU A 246 -7.12 -9.57 -12.17
CA GLU A 246 -7.44 -8.60 -13.22
C GLU A 246 -8.02 -9.28 -14.48
N GLU A 247 -7.38 -10.36 -14.94
CA GLU A 247 -7.83 -11.16 -16.09
C GLU A 247 -9.21 -11.78 -15.86
N ALA A 248 -9.43 -12.35 -14.67
CA ALA A 248 -10.71 -12.96 -14.31
C ALA A 248 -11.85 -11.92 -14.19
N LEU A 249 -11.56 -10.74 -13.63
CA LEU A 249 -12.52 -9.64 -13.57
C LEU A 249 -12.91 -9.14 -14.97
N VAL A 250 -11.95 -9.01 -15.88
CA VAL A 250 -12.22 -8.66 -17.28
C VAL A 250 -13.12 -9.71 -17.93
N ALA A 251 -12.82 -11.00 -17.73
CA ALA A 251 -13.66 -12.10 -18.23
C ALA A 251 -15.10 -12.04 -17.69
N CYS A 252 -15.29 -11.79 -16.39
CA CYS A 252 -16.62 -11.62 -15.78
C CYS A 252 -17.45 -10.50 -16.42
N VAL A 253 -16.83 -9.34 -16.62
CA VAL A 253 -17.49 -8.14 -17.14
C VAL A 253 -17.82 -8.30 -18.63
N THR A 254 -16.96 -9.00 -19.37
CA THR A 254 -17.10 -9.22 -20.83
C THR A 254 -17.92 -10.45 -21.20
N ALA A 255 -18.07 -11.44 -20.31
CA ALA A 255 -18.84 -12.66 -20.55
C ALA A 255 -20.25 -12.32 -21.11
N GLY A 256 -20.49 -12.62 -22.38
CA GLY A 256 -21.63 -12.11 -23.17
C GLY A 256 -21.22 -11.51 -24.52
N VAL A 257 -19.94 -11.20 -24.71
CA VAL A 257 -19.29 -10.92 -25.99
C VAL A 257 -18.32 -12.09 -26.25
N GLU A 258 -18.72 -13.04 -27.10
CA GLU A 258 -17.98 -14.21 -27.61
C GLU A 258 -16.82 -14.81 -26.76
N ALA A 259 -17.07 -16.03 -26.28
CA ALA A 259 -16.14 -17.09 -25.88
C ALA A 259 -15.00 -16.74 -24.90
N ALA A 260 -15.16 -17.23 -23.66
CA ALA A 260 -14.04 -17.49 -22.77
C ALA A 260 -12.97 -18.35 -23.49
N PRO A 261 -11.67 -18.15 -23.23
CA PRO A 261 -10.64 -19.02 -23.79
C PRO A 261 -10.88 -20.45 -23.31
N ALA A 262 -11.18 -21.33 -24.26
CA ALA A 262 -11.27 -22.77 -24.07
C ALA A 262 -9.92 -23.28 -23.55
N GLY A 263 -9.82 -23.54 -22.25
CA GLY A 263 -8.58 -24.00 -21.62
C GLY A 263 -8.59 -24.05 -20.09
N ALA A 264 -9.48 -23.34 -19.41
CA ALA A 264 -9.67 -23.48 -17.96
C ALA A 264 -10.87 -24.40 -17.69
N GLY A 265 -10.64 -25.72 -17.67
CA GLY A 265 -11.60 -26.67 -17.13
C GLY A 265 -11.83 -26.37 -15.67
N VAL A 266 -12.95 -25.72 -15.35
CA VAL A 266 -13.57 -25.81 -14.03
C VAL A 266 -14.69 -26.82 -14.20
N ASP A 267 -14.31 -28.10 -14.21
CA ASP A 267 -15.30 -29.17 -14.07
C ASP A 267 -16.00 -28.98 -12.73
N GLY A 268 -17.33 -29.06 -12.75
CA GLY A 268 -18.19 -28.67 -11.65
C GLY A 268 -17.95 -29.49 -10.39
N ASP A 269 -17.27 -28.87 -9.43
CA ASP A 269 -17.50 -28.93 -7.99
C ASP A 269 -16.43 -28.05 -7.33
N ALA A 270 -16.84 -27.13 -6.46
CA ALA A 270 -15.90 -26.53 -5.51
C ALA A 270 -15.48 -27.61 -4.54
N THR A 271 -14.41 -28.30 -4.87
CA THR A 271 -13.78 -29.28 -4.00
C THR A 271 -12.97 -28.55 -2.93
N GLU A 272 -12.70 -29.21 -1.79
CA GLU A 272 -11.56 -28.87 -0.92
C GLU A 272 -10.28 -28.64 -1.73
N GLN A 273 -10.19 -29.22 -2.93
CA GLN A 273 -9.09 -29.10 -3.87
C GLN A 273 -8.90 -27.70 -4.47
N ASP A 274 -9.93 -26.92 -4.78
CA ASP A 274 -9.76 -25.54 -5.30
C ASP A 274 -9.24 -24.59 -4.21
N ILE A 275 -9.79 -24.72 -3.01
CA ILE A 275 -9.35 -24.01 -1.81
C ILE A 275 -7.92 -24.46 -1.45
N ALA A 276 -7.66 -25.78 -1.51
CA ALA A 276 -6.33 -26.32 -1.30
C ALA A 276 -5.35 -25.90 -2.40
N VAL A 277 -5.78 -25.72 -3.65
CA VAL A 277 -4.95 -25.20 -4.75
C VAL A 277 -4.63 -23.73 -4.51
N ALA A 278 -5.61 -22.92 -4.09
CA ALA A 278 -5.37 -21.53 -3.70
C ALA A 278 -4.35 -21.44 -2.54
N ALA A 279 -4.51 -22.31 -1.54
CA ALA A 279 -3.64 -22.43 -0.37
C ALA A 279 -2.31 -23.17 -0.66
N SER A 280 -2.21 -23.93 -1.76
CA SER A 280 -1.05 -24.77 -2.06
C SER A 280 0.17 -23.91 -2.34
N GLY A 281 1.30 -24.34 -1.79
CA GLY A 281 2.58 -23.67 -1.93
C GLY A 281 2.69 -22.34 -1.18
N LEU A 282 1.65 -21.88 -0.46
CA LEU A 282 1.75 -20.67 0.38
C LEU A 282 2.74 -20.87 1.54
N ASP A 283 2.79 -22.08 2.10
CA ASP A 283 3.74 -22.51 3.13
C ASP A 283 5.19 -22.49 2.63
N THR A 284 5.39 -22.74 1.34
CA THR A 284 6.71 -22.69 0.70
C THR A 284 7.16 -21.29 0.30
N LEU A 285 6.27 -20.28 0.33
CA LEU A 285 6.62 -18.92 -0.02
C LEU A 285 7.70 -18.36 0.91
N ARG A 286 8.62 -17.62 0.30
CA ARG A 286 9.70 -16.91 0.97
C ARG A 286 9.59 -15.42 0.72
N ALA A 287 9.74 -14.66 1.79
CA ALA A 287 9.93 -13.24 1.71
C ALA A 287 11.37 -12.95 1.26
N ASN A 288 11.48 -12.27 0.13
CA ASN A 288 12.75 -11.78 -0.43
C ASN A 288 12.88 -10.26 -0.25
N GLU A 289 11.83 -9.61 0.25
CA GLU A 289 11.73 -8.19 0.50
C GLU A 289 12.85 -7.72 1.43
N ASP A 290 13.52 -6.62 1.04
CA ASP A 290 14.55 -6.01 1.87
C ASP A 290 13.91 -5.14 2.96
N MET A 291 13.67 -5.76 4.11
CA MET A 291 13.13 -5.09 5.28
C MET A 291 14.19 -4.30 6.06
N CYS A 292 15.45 -4.31 5.61
CA CYS A 292 16.54 -3.56 6.26
C CYS A 292 16.54 -2.09 5.82
N LEU A 293 16.07 -1.79 4.61
CA LEU A 293 15.83 -0.44 4.16
C LEU A 293 14.55 0.08 4.82
N ARG A 294 14.72 0.66 6.01
CA ARG A 294 13.59 1.17 6.79
C ARG A 294 13.34 2.65 6.51
N PRO A 295 12.29 3.01 5.76
CA PRO A 295 11.73 4.34 5.89
C PRO A 295 11.27 4.51 7.35
N PHE A 296 11.66 5.60 8.01
CA PHE A 296 11.20 5.94 9.37
C PHE A 296 11.73 5.00 10.45
N TRP A 297 13.06 4.86 10.46
CA TRP A 297 13.80 3.96 11.35
C TRP A 297 13.35 4.08 12.80
N ASP A 298 13.00 2.94 13.38
CA ASP A 298 12.80 2.76 14.80
C ASP A 298 13.62 1.53 15.25
N PRO A 299 14.46 1.65 16.30
CA PRO A 299 15.32 0.54 16.72
C PRO A 299 14.59 -0.58 17.46
N LEU A 300 13.29 -0.45 17.75
CA LEU A 300 12.50 -1.50 18.38
C LEU A 300 12.13 -2.49 17.28
N PRO A 301 12.37 -3.79 17.48
CA PRO A 301 11.90 -4.80 16.55
C PRO A 301 10.41 -4.63 16.31
N GLY A 302 10.07 -4.29 15.06
CA GLY A 302 8.69 -4.23 14.63
C GLY A 302 7.93 -2.92 14.84
N ALA A 303 8.60 -1.89 15.33
CA ALA A 303 8.08 -0.53 15.35
C ALA A 303 8.46 0.21 14.06
N CYS A 304 7.60 1.12 13.63
CA CYS A 304 7.89 2.09 12.58
C CYS A 304 7.31 3.42 13.03
N ALA A 305 8.10 4.48 12.91
CA ALA A 305 7.76 5.77 13.49
C ALA A 305 6.45 6.38 12.92
N LEU A 306 6.03 6.00 11.71
CA LEU A 306 4.76 6.43 11.13
C LEU A 306 3.64 5.37 11.17
N CYS A 307 3.89 4.19 11.76
CA CYS A 307 3.04 3.01 11.66
C CYS A 307 1.90 2.90 12.70
N GLY A 308 1.41 4.04 13.21
CA GLY A 308 0.22 4.13 14.08
C GLY A 308 -1.10 3.86 13.33
N ALA A 309 -2.23 4.07 14.02
CA ALA A 309 -3.56 3.99 13.42
C ALA A 309 -3.67 4.94 12.20
N GLY A 310 -3.66 4.40 10.98
CA GLY A 310 -3.69 5.18 9.73
C GLY A 310 -2.44 5.09 8.85
N ALA A 311 -1.50 4.19 9.15
CA ALA A 311 -0.39 3.89 8.26
C ALA A 311 -0.80 2.99 7.08
N VAL A 312 -0.17 3.25 5.93
CA VAL A 312 -0.32 2.43 4.71
C VAL A 312 0.01 0.99 4.99
N GLU A 313 -0.85 0.10 4.53
CA GLU A 313 -0.58 -1.33 4.64
C GLU A 313 0.67 -1.70 3.83
N GLY A 314 1.71 -2.19 4.52
CA GLY A 314 2.98 -2.57 3.88
C GLY A 314 4.12 -1.56 3.98
N LEU A 315 3.90 -0.35 4.53
CA LEU A 315 5.00 0.60 4.80
C LEU A 315 5.73 0.36 6.12
N GLY A 316 5.21 -0.53 6.98
CA GLY A 316 5.85 -0.92 8.23
C GLY A 316 6.75 -2.13 8.04
N GLY A 317 8.05 -1.88 7.86
CA GLY A 317 9.05 -2.93 7.90
C GLY A 317 9.33 -3.36 9.34
N ARG A 318 8.87 -4.56 9.74
CA ARG A 318 9.42 -5.22 10.94
C ARG A 318 10.64 -6.03 10.53
N GLN A 319 11.74 -5.91 11.27
CA GLN A 319 13.00 -6.57 10.95
C GLN A 319 13.29 -7.75 11.89
N ASN A 320 13.95 -8.74 11.30
CA ASN A 320 14.91 -9.70 11.85
C ASN A 320 14.47 -10.88 12.69
N ASP A 321 13.21 -11.01 13.04
CA ASP A 321 12.60 -12.30 13.37
C ASP A 321 11.15 -12.14 12.94
N LEU A 322 10.78 -12.63 11.75
CA LEU A 322 9.38 -12.62 11.35
C LEU A 322 8.58 -13.28 12.48
N PRO A 323 7.72 -12.56 13.21
CA PRO A 323 6.69 -13.25 13.96
C PRO A 323 5.93 -14.03 12.91
N ALA A 324 5.63 -15.32 13.14
CA ALA A 324 4.80 -16.14 12.25
C ALA A 324 3.52 -15.41 11.77
N ARG A 325 3.06 -14.40 12.53
CA ARG A 325 1.99 -13.47 12.21
C ARG A 325 2.18 -12.65 10.94
N GLU A 326 3.37 -12.20 10.59
CA GLU A 326 3.59 -11.37 9.39
C GLU A 326 3.69 -12.19 8.12
N GLU A 327 4.41 -13.31 8.18
CA GLU A 327 4.34 -14.29 7.11
C GLU A 327 2.91 -14.78 6.89
N ALA A 328 2.15 -15.01 7.98
CA ALA A 328 0.74 -15.36 7.88
C ALA A 328 -0.08 -14.25 7.23
N ALA A 329 0.18 -12.98 7.56
CA ALA A 329 -0.49 -11.85 6.93
C ALA A 329 -0.17 -11.80 5.43
N TRP A 330 1.11 -11.88 5.04
CA TRP A 330 1.56 -11.88 3.64
C TRP A 330 0.96 -13.04 2.83
N ARG A 331 1.06 -14.27 3.36
CA ARG A 331 0.42 -15.46 2.76
C ARG A 331 -1.08 -15.26 2.59
N SER A 332 -1.74 -14.71 3.61
CA SER A 332 -3.17 -14.43 3.56
C SER A 332 -3.54 -13.40 2.49
N ARG A 333 -2.68 -12.41 2.18
CA ARG A 333 -2.94 -11.46 1.08
C ARG A 333 -2.91 -12.14 -0.28
N VAL A 334 -1.88 -12.96 -0.52
CA VAL A 334 -1.77 -13.73 -1.76
C VAL A 334 -2.95 -14.70 -1.88
N GLU A 335 -3.31 -15.36 -0.78
CA GLU A 335 -4.47 -16.25 -0.70
C GLU A 335 -5.77 -15.52 -1.05
N GLN A 336 -6.01 -14.33 -0.47
CA GLN A 336 -7.20 -13.52 -0.76
C GLN A 336 -7.31 -13.20 -2.24
N LYS A 337 -6.24 -12.69 -2.87
CA LYS A 337 -6.22 -12.36 -4.29
C LYS A 337 -6.47 -13.58 -5.17
N ARG A 338 -5.88 -14.74 -4.82
CA ARG A 338 -6.13 -16.03 -5.50
C ARG A 338 -7.58 -16.47 -5.37
N LEU A 339 -8.15 -16.39 -4.17
CA LEU A 339 -9.55 -16.75 -3.91
C LEU A 339 -10.50 -15.83 -4.68
N LEU A 340 -10.25 -14.52 -4.70
CA LEU A 340 -11.00 -13.58 -5.51
C LEU A 340 -10.91 -13.92 -7.02
N ALA A 341 -9.73 -14.24 -7.54
CA ALA A 341 -9.58 -14.67 -8.93
C ALA A 341 -10.41 -15.94 -9.23
N LEU A 342 -10.47 -16.89 -8.30
CA LEU A 342 -11.31 -18.08 -8.42
C LEU A 342 -12.82 -17.75 -8.34
N VAL A 343 -13.23 -16.84 -7.46
CA VAL A 343 -14.61 -16.33 -7.40
C VAL A 343 -15.01 -15.74 -8.74
N ALA A 344 -14.16 -14.92 -9.38
CA ALA A 344 -14.43 -14.41 -10.72
C ALA A 344 -14.54 -15.53 -11.75
N ARG A 345 -13.62 -16.50 -11.77
CA ARG A 345 -13.70 -17.60 -12.74
C ARG A 345 -14.99 -18.41 -12.58
N ALA A 346 -15.38 -18.72 -11.34
CA ALA A 346 -16.66 -19.37 -11.05
C ALA A 346 -17.84 -18.48 -11.50
N ALA A 347 -17.79 -17.17 -11.27
CA ALA A 347 -18.80 -16.23 -11.72
C ALA A 347 -18.90 -16.10 -13.25
N ALA A 348 -17.79 -16.26 -13.97
CA ALA A 348 -17.75 -16.19 -15.43
C ALA A 348 -18.23 -17.48 -16.12
N ALA A 349 -18.10 -18.64 -15.46
CA ALA A 349 -18.35 -19.94 -16.07
C ALA A 349 -19.84 -20.23 -16.33
N ALA A 350 -20.68 -20.28 -15.28
CA ALA A 350 -22.10 -20.58 -15.42
C ALA A 350 -22.92 -20.14 -14.20
N PRO A 351 -24.26 -20.03 -14.32
CA PRO A 351 -25.14 -19.93 -13.14
C PRO A 351 -24.99 -21.09 -12.15
N ALA A 352 -24.67 -22.29 -12.65
CA ALA A 352 -24.54 -23.49 -11.82
C ALA A 352 -23.32 -23.47 -10.87
N SER A 353 -22.33 -22.62 -11.12
CA SER A 353 -21.14 -22.45 -10.25
C SER A 353 -21.35 -21.42 -9.13
N ALA A 354 -22.57 -20.92 -8.92
CA ALA A 354 -22.86 -19.97 -7.83
C ALA A 354 -22.54 -20.52 -6.42
N PRO A 355 -22.84 -21.80 -6.08
CA PRO A 355 -22.43 -22.38 -4.80
C PRO A 355 -20.89 -22.42 -4.63
N GLN A 356 -20.16 -22.66 -5.73
CA GLN A 356 -18.70 -22.64 -5.74
C GLN A 356 -18.15 -21.25 -5.44
N ALA A 357 -18.69 -20.24 -6.08
CA ALA A 357 -18.31 -18.86 -5.84
C ALA A 357 -18.59 -18.43 -4.39
N LEU A 358 -19.69 -18.90 -3.78
CA LEU A 358 -19.99 -18.64 -2.37
C LEU A 358 -18.94 -19.27 -1.44
N ALA A 359 -18.63 -20.56 -1.59
CA ALA A 359 -17.63 -21.24 -0.75
C ALA A 359 -16.24 -20.57 -0.82
N LEU A 360 -15.85 -20.12 -2.02
CA LEU A 360 -14.62 -19.37 -2.24
C LEU A 360 -14.67 -17.96 -1.61
N ALA A 361 -15.81 -17.27 -1.72
CA ALA A 361 -16.00 -15.94 -1.12
C ALA A 361 -16.02 -15.98 0.41
N GLU A 362 -16.57 -17.02 1.03
CA GLU A 362 -16.50 -17.25 2.47
C GLU A 362 -15.06 -17.51 2.93
N SER A 363 -14.30 -18.28 2.16
CA SER A 363 -12.87 -18.50 2.41
C SER A 363 -12.08 -17.20 2.28
N HIS A 364 -12.41 -16.37 1.29
CA HIS A 364 -11.83 -15.04 1.12
C HIS A 364 -12.12 -14.14 2.33
N ALA A 365 -13.37 -14.10 2.82
CA ALA A 365 -13.73 -13.33 4.00
C ALA A 365 -12.97 -13.78 5.26
N ARG A 366 -12.83 -15.10 5.47
CA ARG A 366 -12.00 -15.65 6.56
C ARG A 366 -10.53 -15.25 6.44
N ALA A 367 -9.97 -15.31 5.22
CA ALA A 367 -8.61 -14.86 4.98
C ALA A 367 -8.48 -13.34 5.24
N ALA A 368 -9.46 -12.54 4.82
CA ALA A 368 -9.51 -11.10 5.11
C ALA A 368 -9.49 -10.81 6.63
N ASP A 369 -10.22 -11.60 7.43
CA ASP A 369 -10.20 -11.50 8.89
C ASP A 369 -8.82 -11.80 9.49
N ILE A 370 -8.12 -12.82 8.98
CA ILE A 370 -6.77 -13.20 9.42
C ILE A 370 -5.77 -12.09 9.09
N ALA A 371 -5.78 -11.58 7.86
CA ALA A 371 -4.93 -10.46 7.46
C ALA A 371 -5.26 -9.17 8.22
N ALA A 372 -6.50 -9.01 8.64
CA ALA A 372 -6.97 -7.84 9.36
C ALA A 372 -6.55 -7.81 10.84
N GLY A 373 -5.71 -8.71 11.34
CA GLY A 373 -5.42 -8.93 12.77
C GLY A 373 -4.91 -7.72 13.58
N GLY A 374 -5.72 -6.69 13.78
CA GLY A 374 -5.48 -5.43 14.51
C GLY A 374 -6.66 -4.46 14.34
N SER A 375 -6.76 -3.41 15.16
CA SER A 375 -7.88 -2.44 15.10
C SER A 375 -7.91 -1.59 13.82
N GLY A 376 -6.79 -1.50 13.09
CA GLY A 376 -6.67 -0.68 11.88
C GLY A 376 -7.35 -1.23 10.61
N ASN A 377 -7.70 -2.52 10.57
CA ASN A 377 -8.12 -3.21 9.33
C ASN A 377 -9.62 -3.58 9.32
N GLN A 378 -10.46 -2.84 10.06
CA GLN A 378 -11.91 -3.08 10.07
C GLN A 378 -12.52 -3.01 8.66
N LEU A 379 -12.10 -2.06 7.84
CA LEU A 379 -12.67 -1.85 6.50
C LEU A 379 -12.26 -2.89 5.47
N ARG A 380 -11.11 -3.55 5.65
CA ARG A 380 -10.77 -4.72 4.83
C ARG A 380 -11.72 -5.89 5.11
N ARG A 381 -12.10 -6.07 6.38
CA ARG A 381 -13.13 -7.05 6.77
C ARG A 381 -14.49 -6.66 6.20
N GLU A 382 -14.83 -5.38 6.21
CA GLU A 382 -16.08 -4.89 5.61
C GLU A 382 -16.10 -5.11 4.09
N ALA A 383 -15.01 -4.85 3.36
CA ALA A 383 -14.91 -5.15 1.93
C ALA A 383 -15.02 -6.67 1.65
N GLY A 384 -14.36 -7.50 2.47
CA GLY A 384 -14.51 -8.96 2.41
C GLY A 384 -15.95 -9.43 2.67
N ALA A 385 -16.63 -8.81 3.65
CA ALA A 385 -18.03 -9.07 3.97
C ALA A 385 -18.97 -8.68 2.82
N VAL A 386 -18.68 -7.57 2.12
CA VAL A 386 -19.42 -7.18 0.90
C VAL A 386 -19.30 -8.25 -0.17
N THR A 387 -18.08 -8.73 -0.46
CA THR A 387 -17.87 -9.81 -1.44
C THR A 387 -18.62 -11.09 -1.04
N CYS A 388 -18.54 -11.49 0.23
CA CYS A 388 -19.24 -12.67 0.73
C CYS A 388 -20.77 -12.52 0.64
N ALA A 389 -21.31 -11.35 1.03
CA ALA A 389 -22.74 -11.08 0.94
C ALA A 389 -23.23 -11.08 -0.51
N ALA A 390 -22.42 -10.56 -1.44
CA ALA A 390 -22.73 -10.55 -2.85
C ALA A 390 -22.75 -11.96 -3.45
N ALA A 391 -21.79 -12.81 -3.08
CA ALA A 391 -21.75 -14.21 -3.53
C ALA A 391 -22.93 -15.01 -2.96
N ASN A 392 -23.30 -14.74 -1.70
CA ASN A 392 -24.45 -15.39 -1.05
C ASN A 392 -25.77 -15.01 -1.70
N ALA A 393 -25.96 -13.72 -1.99
CA ALA A 393 -27.12 -13.25 -2.73
C ALA A 393 -27.21 -13.88 -4.12
N TRP A 394 -26.09 -13.97 -4.85
CA TRP A 394 -26.07 -14.64 -6.15
C TRP A 394 -26.40 -16.14 -6.05
N ALA A 395 -25.80 -16.85 -5.10
CA ALA A 395 -26.06 -18.28 -4.89
C ALA A 395 -27.53 -18.56 -4.57
N ALA A 396 -28.14 -17.79 -3.67
CA ALA A 396 -29.56 -17.92 -3.32
C ALA A 396 -30.47 -17.66 -4.53
N VAL A 397 -30.15 -16.63 -5.33
CA VAL A 397 -30.84 -16.34 -6.59
C VAL A 397 -30.70 -17.51 -7.58
N ALA A 398 -29.50 -18.08 -7.71
CA ALA A 398 -29.25 -19.18 -8.62
C ALA A 398 -29.93 -20.49 -8.22
N ALA A 399 -30.02 -20.76 -6.92
CA ALA A 399 -30.72 -21.89 -6.35
C ALA A 399 -32.24 -21.69 -6.32
N GLY A 400 -32.74 -20.44 -6.37
CA GLY A 400 -34.17 -20.14 -6.26
C GLY A 400 -34.68 -20.34 -4.85
N GLU A 401 -33.84 -20.02 -3.89
CA GLU A 401 -34.17 -20.10 -2.48
C GLU A 401 -35.17 -18.99 -2.13
N SER A 402 -36.10 -19.32 -1.24
CA SER A 402 -37.12 -18.38 -0.77
C SER A 402 -36.55 -17.20 0.01
N ASP A 403 -35.30 -17.31 0.51
CA ASP A 403 -34.61 -16.26 1.26
C ASP A 403 -33.70 -15.37 0.38
N ALA A 404 -33.72 -15.52 -0.95
CA ALA A 404 -32.92 -14.69 -1.88
C ALA A 404 -33.10 -13.19 -1.66
N ILE A 405 -34.34 -12.75 -1.37
CA ILE A 405 -34.67 -11.35 -1.04
C ILE A 405 -33.96 -10.91 0.26
N GLU A 406 -33.91 -11.76 1.28
CA GLU A 406 -33.21 -11.48 2.53
C GLU A 406 -31.70 -11.36 2.29
N LYS A 407 -31.11 -12.21 1.44
CA LYS A 407 -29.69 -12.14 1.10
C LYS A 407 -29.33 -10.87 0.32
N LEU A 408 -30.19 -10.43 -0.60
CA LEU A 408 -30.03 -9.15 -1.30
C LEU A 408 -30.08 -7.96 -0.34
N SER A 409 -30.99 -7.99 0.65
CA SER A 409 -31.04 -6.97 1.71
C SER A 409 -29.76 -6.96 2.58
N LYS A 410 -29.20 -8.15 2.89
CA LYS A 410 -27.91 -8.27 3.58
C LYS A 410 -26.76 -7.69 2.76
N LEU A 411 -26.75 -7.87 1.44
CA LEU A 411 -25.76 -7.23 0.56
C LEU A 411 -25.86 -5.70 0.64
N THR A 412 -27.07 -5.14 0.52
CA THR A 412 -27.29 -3.70 0.65
C THR A 412 -26.77 -3.19 1.99
N THR A 413 -27.06 -3.92 3.08
CA THR A 413 -26.59 -3.58 4.43
C THR A 413 -25.06 -3.61 4.53
N ALA A 414 -24.42 -4.64 3.96
CA ALA A 414 -22.95 -4.76 3.97
C ALA A 414 -22.29 -3.60 3.21
N VAL A 415 -22.82 -3.23 2.04
CA VAL A 415 -22.32 -2.07 1.25
C VAL A 415 -22.55 -0.77 2.01
N ALA A 416 -23.71 -0.59 2.65
CA ALA A 416 -24.01 0.59 3.44
C ALA A 416 -23.05 0.75 4.64
N VAL A 417 -22.72 -0.34 5.34
CA VAL A 417 -21.75 -0.33 6.45
C VAL A 417 -20.36 0.06 5.96
N ALA A 418 -19.88 -0.57 4.88
CA ALA A 418 -18.57 -0.27 4.32
C ALA A 418 -18.48 1.19 3.81
N ALA A 419 -19.52 1.67 3.12
CA ALA A 419 -19.63 3.06 2.69
C ALA A 419 -19.60 4.02 3.88
N ALA A 420 -20.41 3.78 4.91
CA ALA A 420 -20.43 4.59 6.11
C ALA A 420 -19.07 4.61 6.84
N GLY A 421 -18.32 3.51 6.83
CA GLY A 421 -16.95 3.45 7.34
C GLY A 421 -15.99 4.36 6.57
N VAL A 422 -16.06 4.36 5.23
CA VAL A 422 -15.29 5.29 4.38
C VAL A 422 -15.69 6.74 4.63
N GLU A 423 -16.98 7.03 4.76
CA GLU A 423 -17.44 8.39 5.03
C GLU A 423 -17.00 8.90 6.39
N THR A 424 -17.06 8.05 7.41
CA THR A 424 -16.61 8.38 8.76
C THR A 424 -15.12 8.72 8.72
N ALA A 425 -14.32 7.89 8.05
CA ALA A 425 -12.91 8.13 7.80
C ALA A 425 -12.62 9.45 7.05
N LEU A 426 -13.45 9.81 6.07
CA LEU A 426 -13.33 11.08 5.34
C LEU A 426 -13.74 12.28 6.21
N ARG A 427 -14.78 12.14 7.05
CA ARG A 427 -15.29 13.22 7.93
C ARG A 427 -14.40 13.49 9.13
N GLU A 428 -13.80 12.45 9.72
CA GLU A 428 -12.84 12.56 10.84
C GLU A 428 -11.69 13.53 10.51
N HIS A 429 -11.37 13.66 9.23
CA HIS A 429 -10.29 14.51 8.73
C HIS A 429 -10.82 15.47 7.66
N ALA A 430 -11.73 16.35 8.06
CA ALA A 430 -12.43 17.27 7.16
C ALA A 430 -11.49 18.20 6.36
N THR A 431 -10.28 18.48 6.87
CA THR A 431 -9.35 19.45 6.28
C THR A 431 -8.27 18.80 5.39
N VAL A 432 -7.89 17.54 5.64
CA VAL A 432 -6.81 16.85 4.92
C VAL A 432 -7.19 15.39 4.65
N TYR A 433 -6.83 14.83 3.50
CA TYR A 433 -6.92 13.38 3.31
C TYR A 433 -5.85 12.68 4.14
N THR A 434 -6.26 11.79 5.02
CA THR A 434 -5.32 10.81 5.59
C THR A 434 -5.17 9.65 4.62
N CYS A 435 -3.98 9.06 4.55
CA CYS A 435 -3.80 7.88 3.72
C CYS A 435 -4.79 6.77 4.10
N GLY A 436 -5.02 6.56 5.39
CA GLY A 436 -6.04 5.62 5.85
C GLY A 436 -7.41 5.90 5.21
N ALA A 437 -7.86 7.14 5.09
CA ALA A 437 -9.15 7.45 4.45
C ALA A 437 -9.18 7.09 2.96
N LEU A 438 -8.12 7.40 2.20
CA LEU A 438 -8.02 7.07 0.78
C LEU A 438 -7.87 5.56 0.55
N GLU A 439 -7.05 4.87 1.34
CA GLU A 439 -6.92 3.42 1.27
C GLU A 439 -8.23 2.72 1.59
N ARG A 440 -8.98 3.20 2.59
CA ARG A 440 -10.31 2.67 2.92
C ARG A 440 -11.27 2.78 1.75
N ALA A 441 -11.30 3.94 1.09
CA ALA A 441 -12.08 4.13 -0.14
C ALA A 441 -11.59 3.22 -1.27
N GLY A 442 -10.27 3.04 -1.40
CA GLY A 442 -9.64 2.14 -2.35
C GLY A 442 -10.01 0.67 -2.16
N TRP A 443 -10.02 0.18 -0.92
CA TRP A 443 -10.46 -1.19 -0.59
C TRP A 443 -11.93 -1.40 -0.93
N LEU A 444 -12.80 -0.44 -0.58
CA LEU A 444 -14.20 -0.50 -1.00
C LEU A 444 -14.30 -0.53 -2.53
N ALA A 445 -13.53 0.31 -3.25
CA ALA A 445 -13.57 0.38 -4.70
C ALA A 445 -13.06 -0.91 -5.39
N ASN A 446 -11.96 -1.48 -4.91
CA ASN A 446 -11.29 -2.63 -5.52
C ASN A 446 -11.97 -3.96 -5.14
N ASP A 447 -12.28 -4.15 -3.85
CA ASP A 447 -12.61 -5.46 -3.27
C ASP A 447 -14.06 -5.55 -2.79
N GLY A 448 -14.78 -4.45 -2.62
CA GLY A 448 -16.19 -4.45 -2.23
C GLY A 448 -17.12 -4.18 -3.41
N ALA A 449 -17.15 -2.92 -3.83
CA ALA A 449 -18.06 -2.36 -4.82
C ALA A 449 -17.99 -3.08 -6.16
N ARG A 450 -16.77 -3.34 -6.65
CA ARG A 450 -16.55 -4.01 -7.93
C ARG A 450 -17.15 -5.42 -7.94
N TRP A 451 -17.01 -6.15 -6.83
CA TRP A 451 -17.53 -7.50 -6.68
C TRP A 451 -19.03 -7.55 -6.46
N ALA A 452 -19.58 -6.63 -5.66
CA ALA A 452 -21.02 -6.44 -5.55
C ALA A 452 -21.64 -6.23 -6.94
N ALA A 453 -21.06 -5.34 -7.74
CA ALA A 453 -21.54 -5.05 -9.08
C ALA A 453 -21.46 -6.27 -10.03
N VAL A 454 -20.33 -6.97 -10.04
CA VAL A 454 -20.14 -8.18 -10.89
C VAL A 454 -21.14 -9.27 -10.51
N LEU A 455 -21.33 -9.55 -9.23
CA LEU A 455 -22.17 -10.64 -8.77
C LEU A 455 -23.67 -10.31 -8.88
N LEU A 456 -24.07 -9.05 -8.70
CA LEU A 456 -25.43 -8.59 -9.04
C LEU A 456 -25.74 -8.78 -10.53
N ARG A 457 -24.77 -8.51 -11.41
CA ARG A 457 -24.92 -8.75 -12.85
C ARG A 457 -25.07 -10.24 -13.17
N GLN A 458 -24.37 -11.12 -12.46
CA GLN A 458 -24.54 -12.56 -12.62
C GLN A 458 -25.88 -13.05 -12.07
N ALA A 459 -26.32 -12.53 -10.91
CA ALA A 459 -27.65 -12.83 -10.36
C ALA A 459 -28.76 -12.48 -11.35
N ARG A 460 -28.68 -11.32 -12.01
CA ARG A 460 -29.59 -10.99 -13.11
C ARG A 460 -29.54 -12.02 -14.24
N ARG A 461 -28.34 -12.36 -14.74
CA ARG A 461 -28.21 -13.32 -15.84
C ARG A 461 -28.83 -14.67 -15.49
N THR A 462 -28.64 -15.13 -14.26
CA THR A 462 -29.26 -16.35 -13.76
C THR A 462 -30.78 -16.25 -13.74
N LEU A 463 -31.36 -15.14 -13.25
CA LEU A 463 -32.81 -14.92 -13.27
C LEU A 463 -33.39 -14.85 -14.68
N ASN A 464 -32.66 -14.28 -15.63
CA ASN A 464 -33.09 -14.20 -17.03
C ASN A 464 -33.04 -15.56 -17.74
N ALA A 465 -32.19 -16.48 -17.27
CA ALA A 465 -32.07 -17.83 -17.82
C ALA A 465 -33.12 -18.81 -17.24
N ARG A 466 -33.90 -18.41 -16.24
CA ARG A 466 -34.92 -19.23 -15.61
C ARG A 466 -36.28 -19.05 -16.27
N ASP A 467 -36.96 -20.17 -16.50
CA ASP A 467 -38.34 -20.21 -16.97
C ASP A 467 -39.31 -20.25 -15.78
N GLY A 468 -39.82 -19.09 -15.37
CA GLY A 468 -40.81 -18.95 -14.29
C GLY A 468 -41.25 -17.48 -14.10
N ALA A 469 -42.55 -17.19 -14.13
CA ALA A 469 -43.03 -15.80 -14.19
C ALA A 469 -43.20 -15.14 -12.80
N ASP A 470 -43.83 -15.81 -11.84
CA ASP A 470 -44.34 -15.11 -10.64
C ASP A 470 -43.34 -15.05 -9.47
N ALA A 471 -42.67 -16.16 -9.14
CA ALA A 471 -41.66 -16.19 -8.06
C ALA A 471 -40.41 -15.36 -8.43
N ASP A 472 -40.07 -15.32 -9.72
CA ASP A 472 -38.95 -14.54 -10.22
C ASP A 472 -39.26 -13.04 -10.26
N ALA A 473 -40.53 -12.62 -10.36
CA ALA A 473 -40.90 -11.20 -10.39
C ALA A 473 -40.53 -10.48 -9.07
N SER A 474 -40.82 -11.07 -7.91
CA SER A 474 -40.45 -10.49 -6.61
C SER A 474 -38.94 -10.45 -6.41
N VAL A 475 -38.21 -11.49 -6.84
CA VAL A 475 -36.74 -11.53 -6.74
C VAL A 475 -36.10 -10.53 -7.71
N ARG A 476 -36.65 -10.34 -8.91
CA ARG A 476 -36.22 -9.31 -9.86
C ARG A 476 -36.41 -7.90 -9.29
N ALA A 477 -37.57 -7.62 -8.69
CA ALA A 477 -37.83 -6.35 -8.02
C ALA A 477 -36.82 -6.10 -6.88
N ALA A 478 -36.61 -7.10 -6.02
CA ALA A 478 -35.61 -7.01 -4.94
C ALA A 478 -34.18 -6.83 -5.45
N LEU A 479 -33.82 -7.46 -6.59
CA LEU A 479 -32.52 -7.29 -7.23
C LEU A 479 -32.35 -5.85 -7.75
N CYS A 480 -33.37 -5.28 -8.37
CA CYS A 480 -33.37 -3.88 -8.82
C CYS A 480 -33.21 -2.93 -7.64
N GLU A 481 -34.02 -3.10 -6.57
CA GLU A 481 -33.92 -2.29 -5.34
C GLU A 481 -32.52 -2.38 -4.71
N CYS A 482 -31.96 -3.58 -4.64
CA CYS A 482 -30.60 -3.80 -4.15
C CYS A 482 -29.56 -3.09 -5.02
N ALA A 483 -29.63 -3.24 -6.34
CA ALA A 483 -28.73 -2.59 -7.29
C ALA A 483 -28.80 -1.06 -7.24
N GLU A 484 -30.00 -0.49 -7.11
CA GLU A 484 -30.22 0.94 -6.93
C GLU A 484 -29.67 1.45 -5.60
N ALA A 485 -29.92 0.73 -4.50
CA ALA A 485 -29.39 1.08 -3.18
C ALA A 485 -27.86 1.02 -3.14
N VAL A 486 -27.25 -0.03 -3.69
CA VAL A 486 -25.79 -0.13 -3.84
C VAL A 486 -25.26 1.04 -4.66
N THR A 487 -25.88 1.35 -5.80
CA THR A 487 -25.52 2.50 -6.64
C THR A 487 -25.60 3.82 -5.86
N ALA A 488 -26.65 4.02 -5.06
CA ALA A 488 -26.82 5.22 -4.26
C ALA A 488 -25.72 5.37 -3.19
N HIS A 489 -25.39 4.30 -2.46
CA HIS A 489 -24.30 4.31 -1.48
C HIS A 489 -22.94 4.58 -2.11
N LEU A 490 -22.66 4.02 -3.29
CA LEU A 490 -21.40 4.27 -4.00
C LEU A 490 -21.29 5.70 -4.49
N ASN A 491 -22.37 6.27 -5.05
CA ASN A 491 -22.39 7.68 -5.49
C ASN A 491 -22.21 8.64 -4.31
N ASP A 492 -22.80 8.35 -3.15
CA ASP A 492 -22.63 9.18 -1.95
C ASP A 492 -21.16 9.20 -1.47
N VAL A 493 -20.43 8.08 -1.60
CA VAL A 493 -18.98 8.06 -1.35
C VAL A 493 -18.21 8.85 -2.42
N VAL A 494 -18.58 8.71 -3.70
CA VAL A 494 -17.98 9.48 -4.81
C VAL A 494 -18.12 10.98 -4.58
N ASP A 495 -19.30 11.45 -4.19
CA ASP A 495 -19.56 12.87 -3.93
C ASP A 495 -18.70 13.39 -2.76
N LYS A 496 -18.40 12.55 -1.76
CA LYS A 496 -17.57 12.89 -0.60
C LYS A 496 -16.06 12.83 -0.88
N LEU A 497 -15.65 12.13 -1.93
CA LEU A 497 -14.26 12.11 -2.37
C LEU A 497 -13.87 13.36 -3.16
N GLY A 498 -14.83 14.16 -3.65
CA GLY A 498 -14.53 15.41 -4.34
C GLY A 498 -14.11 16.51 -3.37
N ARG A 499 -12.81 16.83 -3.28
CA ARG A 499 -12.29 18.01 -2.57
C ARG A 499 -11.55 18.95 -3.50
N ASP A 500 -11.57 20.22 -3.11
CA ASP A 500 -10.81 21.28 -3.76
C ASP A 500 -9.33 21.21 -3.36
N ALA A 501 -8.43 21.21 -4.36
CA ALA A 501 -6.99 21.07 -4.15
C ALA A 501 -6.39 22.29 -3.43
N ASP A 502 -6.89 23.49 -3.71
CA ASP A 502 -6.39 24.73 -3.10
C ASP A 502 -6.74 24.80 -1.61
N ALA A 503 -7.97 24.43 -1.24
CA ALA A 503 -8.39 24.32 0.16
C ALA A 503 -7.56 23.29 0.94
N LEU A 504 -7.27 22.14 0.32
CA LEU A 504 -6.46 21.08 0.90
C LEU A 504 -5.00 21.52 1.09
N ALA A 505 -4.42 22.19 0.10
CA ALA A 505 -3.08 22.76 0.18
C ALA A 505 -2.98 23.81 1.30
N ALA A 506 -3.98 24.72 1.40
CA ALA A 506 -4.03 25.73 2.44
C ALA A 506 -4.12 25.10 3.85
N ALA A 507 -4.92 24.05 4.01
CA ALA A 507 -5.01 23.30 5.27
C ALA A 507 -3.66 22.66 5.64
N LEU A 508 -3.03 21.94 4.71
CA LEU A 508 -1.72 21.31 4.90
C LEU A 508 -0.63 22.31 5.31
N VAL A 509 -0.57 23.47 4.64
CA VAL A 509 0.38 24.54 4.99
C VAL A 509 0.07 25.10 6.39
N SER A 510 -1.20 25.32 6.72
CA SER A 510 -1.61 25.81 8.03
C SER A 510 -1.15 24.86 9.14
N GLU A 511 -1.38 23.57 8.98
CA GLU A 511 -0.97 22.55 9.95
C GLU A 511 0.55 22.44 10.08
N ALA A 512 1.28 22.45 8.96
CA ALA A 512 2.73 22.46 8.98
C ALA A 512 3.30 23.71 9.70
N ARG A 513 2.67 24.87 9.52
CA ARG A 513 3.07 26.12 10.20
C ARG A 513 2.78 26.10 11.70
N ILE A 514 1.67 25.48 12.12
CA ILE A 514 1.33 25.29 13.54
C ILE A 514 2.40 24.43 14.23
N VAL A 515 2.85 23.37 13.57
CA VAL A 515 3.84 22.45 14.14
C VAL A 515 5.25 23.04 14.12
N GLY A 516 5.63 23.78 13.08
CA GLY A 516 7.04 24.06 12.85
C GLY A 516 7.37 25.27 11.99
N SER A 517 6.75 26.43 12.25
CA SER A 517 7.12 27.69 11.58
C SER A 517 8.62 28.06 11.66
N SER A 518 9.37 27.48 12.62
CA SER A 518 10.81 27.66 12.81
C SER A 518 11.68 26.46 12.39
N VAL A 519 11.08 25.36 11.91
CA VAL A 519 11.83 24.14 11.54
C VAL A 519 12.66 24.35 10.28
N LEU A 520 12.06 25.00 9.29
CA LEU A 520 12.72 25.24 8.02
C LEU A 520 13.47 26.57 8.07
N PRO A 521 14.70 26.65 7.51
CA PRO A 521 15.32 27.94 7.24
C PRO A 521 14.37 28.86 6.46
N PRO A 522 14.38 30.19 6.69
CA PRO A 522 13.44 31.11 6.03
C PRO A 522 13.47 31.04 4.50
N THR A 523 14.62 30.68 3.93
CA THR A 523 14.80 30.51 2.48
C THR A 523 14.08 29.28 1.91
N TRP A 524 13.58 28.37 2.75
CA TRP A 524 12.91 27.13 2.36
C TRP A 524 11.39 27.23 2.56
N GLU A 525 10.85 28.32 3.11
CA GLU A 525 9.41 28.44 3.36
C GLU A 525 8.59 28.44 2.05
N SER A 526 9.12 29.03 0.98
CA SER A 526 8.51 28.96 -0.36
C SER A 526 8.44 27.52 -0.89
N ASP A 527 9.44 26.69 -0.54
CA ASP A 527 9.49 25.28 -0.96
C ASP A 527 8.38 24.49 -0.24
N LEU A 528 8.12 24.77 1.05
CA LEU A 528 7.03 24.14 1.80
C LEU A 528 5.67 24.39 1.14
N VAL A 529 5.36 25.64 0.77
CA VAL A 529 4.09 25.96 0.10
C VAL A 529 3.99 25.24 -1.24
N ALA A 530 5.04 25.27 -2.05
CA ALA A 530 5.07 24.59 -3.34
C ALA A 530 4.90 23.06 -3.20
N ILE A 531 5.50 22.45 -2.17
CA ILE A 531 5.36 21.02 -1.87
C ILE A 531 3.95 20.70 -1.38
N ALA A 532 3.35 21.55 -0.55
CA ALA A 532 1.98 21.37 -0.07
C ALA A 532 0.95 21.39 -1.21
N THR A 533 1.05 22.35 -2.13
CA THR A 533 0.23 22.40 -3.34
C THR A 533 0.37 21.11 -4.15
N LYS A 534 1.62 20.71 -4.39
CA LYS A 534 1.98 19.48 -5.10
C LYS A 534 1.45 18.21 -4.43
N VAL A 535 1.39 18.15 -3.10
CA VAL A 535 0.80 17.05 -2.32
C VAL A 535 -0.70 17.05 -2.47
N ALA A 536 -1.35 18.20 -2.32
CA ALA A 536 -2.79 18.35 -2.45
C ALA A 536 -3.29 17.95 -3.85
N GLU A 537 -2.59 18.37 -4.91
CA GLU A 537 -2.87 17.96 -6.29
C GLU A 537 -2.83 16.43 -6.45
N ASP A 538 -1.83 15.75 -5.87
CA ASP A 538 -1.69 14.29 -5.99
C ASP A 538 -2.74 13.54 -5.14
N GLN A 539 -3.09 14.07 -3.96
CA GLN A 539 -4.18 13.53 -3.13
C GLN A 539 -5.52 13.63 -3.86
N VAL A 540 -5.82 14.76 -4.50
CA VAL A 540 -7.04 14.94 -5.30
C VAL A 540 -7.03 14.03 -6.52
N ALA A 541 -5.88 13.88 -7.20
CA ALA A 541 -5.76 12.94 -8.32
C ALA A 541 -6.02 11.49 -7.90
N ALA A 542 -5.48 11.06 -6.74
CA ALA A 542 -5.73 9.74 -6.18
C ALA A 542 -7.21 9.55 -5.79
N ALA A 543 -7.81 10.55 -5.13
CA ALA A 543 -9.22 10.53 -4.76
C ALA A 543 -10.14 10.43 -5.99
N ASN A 544 -9.84 11.18 -7.06
CA ASN A 544 -10.57 11.12 -8.33
C ASN A 544 -10.44 9.74 -9.00
N ALA A 545 -9.25 9.14 -9.02
CA ALA A 545 -9.05 7.81 -9.58
C ALA A 545 -9.85 6.73 -8.81
N ILE A 546 -9.95 6.86 -7.48
CA ILE A 546 -10.80 5.98 -6.65
C ILE A 546 -12.29 6.25 -6.94
N ALA A 547 -12.69 7.51 -7.04
CA ALA A 547 -14.05 7.92 -7.36
C ALA A 547 -14.49 7.39 -8.73
N ASP A 548 -13.63 7.46 -9.75
CA ASP A 548 -13.89 6.90 -11.08
C ASP A 548 -14.15 5.39 -11.02
N SER A 549 -13.35 4.65 -10.22
CA SER A 549 -13.56 3.20 -10.04
C SER A 549 -14.85 2.88 -9.29
N LEU A 550 -15.26 3.71 -8.32
CA LEU A 550 -16.54 3.56 -7.62
C LEU A 550 -17.71 3.87 -8.55
N ALA A 551 -17.60 4.94 -9.36
CA ALA A 551 -18.60 5.33 -10.35
C ALA A 551 -18.76 4.28 -11.46
N GLU A 552 -17.67 3.65 -11.89
CA GLU A 552 -17.71 2.51 -12.82
C GLU A 552 -18.48 1.33 -12.19
N SER A 553 -18.19 1.00 -10.92
CA SER A 553 -18.89 -0.07 -10.19
C SER A 553 -20.37 0.25 -9.97
N ALA A 554 -20.71 1.51 -9.69
CA ALA A 554 -22.08 1.99 -9.58
C ALA A 554 -22.81 1.88 -10.93
N THR A 555 -22.14 2.20 -12.03
CA THR A 555 -22.70 2.04 -13.39
C THR A 555 -22.97 0.57 -13.71
N TRP A 556 -22.05 -0.33 -13.35
CA TRP A 556 -22.25 -1.78 -13.52
C TRP A 556 -23.41 -2.31 -12.67
N SER A 557 -23.53 -1.83 -11.42
CA SER A 557 -24.62 -2.18 -10.51
C SER A 557 -25.97 -1.72 -11.07
N ARG A 558 -26.10 -0.44 -11.48
CA ARG A 558 -27.29 0.08 -12.14
C ARG A 558 -27.62 -0.67 -13.43
N GLY A 559 -26.59 -1.08 -14.17
CA GLY A 559 -26.74 -1.93 -15.34
C GLY A 559 -27.43 -3.26 -15.04
N ALA A 560 -27.39 -3.77 -13.81
CA ALA A 560 -28.15 -4.94 -13.36
C ALA A 560 -29.64 -4.66 -13.08
N ALA A 561 -30.05 -3.39 -12.93
CA ALA A 561 -31.45 -3.01 -12.71
C ALA A 561 -32.20 -2.71 -14.02
N LEU A 562 -31.54 -2.05 -14.99
CA LEU A 562 -32.19 -1.38 -16.15
C LEU A 562 -32.72 -2.29 -17.29
N SER A 563 -32.82 -3.62 -17.13
CA SER A 563 -33.16 -4.50 -18.28
C SER A 563 -34.22 -5.57 -18.01
N PHE A 564 -35.04 -5.41 -16.97
CA PHE A 564 -36.19 -6.29 -16.76
C PHE A 564 -37.47 -5.80 -17.44
N ASP A 565 -37.45 -4.57 -17.96
CA ASP A 565 -38.52 -3.95 -18.75
C ASP A 565 -38.52 -4.37 -20.23
#